data_AF-A0A1Y5Y9M9-F1
#
_entry.id   AF-A0A1Y5Y9M9-F1
#
_cell.length_a   1.000
_cell.length_b   1.000
_cell.length_c   1.000
_cell.angle_alpha   90.00
_cell.angle_beta   90.00
_cell.angle_gamma   90.00
#
_symmetry.space_group_name_H-M   'P 1'
#
loop_
_entity.id
_entity.type
_entity.pdbx_description
1 polymer ?
#
loop_
_entity_poly.entity_id
_entity_poly.type
_entity_poly.pdbx_seq_one_letter_code
_entity_poly.pdbx_strand_id
1 'polypeptide(L)'
;MSPTFSETLRAATMPAHEQANHSPYISALLGGELSVDAFGQLASQLYFVYSALEDTAEAMRDDPIAGKFVFSELNRRDALREDMAYYFGPAWESVVEPLPATTEYCARIRSVSWSGEFVAHHYTRYLGDIAGGQVIRHRLRKLHGVEGPGSMFYVFDQIPSAPKFRDNYRALLNSAPWDAEERKRVIVESLRAYELNVAVFAALAEDMPRYSMS
;
A
#
# COMPACT_ATOMS: atom_id res chain seq x y z
N MET A 1 4.74 -0.52 32.11
CA MET A 1 5.62 -1.15 31.10
C MET A 1 5.87 -0.11 30.02
N SER A 2 7.09 -0.02 29.49
CA SER A 2 7.37 0.84 28.32
C SER A 2 6.65 0.28 27.09
N PRO A 3 6.17 1.12 26.16
CA PRO A 3 5.51 0.65 24.94
C PRO A 3 6.48 -0.18 24.10
N THR A 4 5.95 -1.19 23.42
CA THR A 4 6.69 -1.96 22.42
C THR A 4 6.97 -1.11 21.18
N PHE A 5 7.96 -1.50 20.37
CA PHE A 5 8.30 -0.72 19.17
C PHE A 5 7.12 -0.62 18.19
N SER A 6 6.37 -1.71 17.99
CA SER A 6 5.19 -1.69 17.13
C SER A 6 4.09 -0.73 17.60
N GLU A 7 3.93 -0.54 18.92
CA GLU A 7 3.00 0.44 19.49
C GLU A 7 3.50 1.86 19.28
N THR A 8 4.79 2.10 19.50
CA THR A 8 5.42 3.41 19.22
C THR A 8 5.31 3.78 17.75
N LEU A 9 5.64 2.85 16.85
CA LEU A 9 5.54 3.06 15.40
C LEU A 9 4.11 3.40 14.99
N ARG A 10 3.13 2.61 15.44
CA ARG A 10 1.71 2.86 15.16
C ARG A 10 1.25 4.22 15.69
N ALA A 11 1.65 4.60 16.90
CA ALA A 11 1.28 5.88 17.49
C ALA A 11 1.89 7.04 16.68
N ALA A 12 3.15 6.91 16.27
CA ALA A 12 3.84 7.94 15.50
C ALA A 12 3.24 8.12 14.08
N THR A 13 2.80 7.04 13.44
CA THR A 13 2.26 7.10 12.07
C THR A 13 0.76 7.31 12.00
N MET A 14 0.03 7.26 13.12
CA MET A 14 -1.44 7.40 13.13
C MET A 14 -1.93 8.68 12.45
N PRO A 15 -1.36 9.87 12.72
CA PRO A 15 -1.84 11.10 12.08
C PRO A 15 -1.66 11.07 10.55
N ALA A 16 -0.54 10.51 10.07
CA ALA A 16 -0.25 10.40 8.64
C ALA A 16 -1.17 9.37 7.95
N HIS A 17 -1.50 8.27 8.65
CA HIS A 17 -2.51 7.31 8.21
C HIS A 17 -3.91 7.94 8.11
N GLU A 18 -4.32 8.73 9.10
CA GLU A 18 -5.59 9.45 9.07
C GLU A 18 -5.63 10.46 7.92
N GLN A 19 -4.57 11.22 7.69
CA GLN A 19 -4.47 12.14 6.57
C GLN A 19 -4.62 11.42 5.21
N ALA A 20 -3.95 10.28 5.03
CA ALA A 20 -4.06 9.50 3.79
C ALA A 20 -5.49 9.01 3.53
N ASN A 21 -6.19 8.52 4.56
CA ASN A 21 -7.57 8.03 4.45
C ASN A 21 -8.58 9.14 4.15
N HIS A 22 -8.29 10.38 4.54
CA HIS A 22 -9.14 11.55 4.26
C HIS A 22 -8.64 12.38 3.08
N SER A 23 -7.74 11.84 2.25
CA SER A 23 -7.35 12.52 1.01
C SER A 23 -8.57 12.78 0.13
N PRO A 24 -8.62 13.90 -0.61
CA PRO A 24 -9.78 14.26 -1.43
C PRO A 24 -10.18 13.14 -2.41
N TYR A 25 -9.17 12.54 -3.05
CA TYR A 25 -9.37 11.45 -3.99
C TYR A 25 -10.03 10.22 -3.35
N ILE A 26 -9.49 9.74 -2.22
CA ILE A 26 -10.03 8.57 -1.52
C ILE A 26 -11.43 8.86 -0.98
N SER A 27 -11.66 10.07 -0.46
CA SER A 27 -12.98 10.47 0.05
C SER A 27 -14.03 10.45 -1.06
N ALA A 28 -13.76 11.06 -2.22
CA ALA A 28 -14.66 11.09 -3.36
C ALA A 28 -14.90 9.68 -3.94
N LEU A 29 -13.83 8.89 -4.06
CA LEU A 29 -13.87 7.51 -4.56
C LEU A 29 -14.76 6.60 -3.69
N LEU A 30 -14.59 6.64 -2.38
CA LEU A 30 -15.39 5.84 -1.44
C LEU A 30 -16.79 6.43 -1.17
N GLY A 31 -16.94 7.74 -1.42
CA GLY A 31 -18.21 8.47 -1.40
C GLY A 31 -19.13 8.13 -2.57
N GLY A 32 -18.58 7.59 -3.66
CA GLY A 32 -19.33 7.31 -4.89
C GLY A 32 -19.54 8.54 -5.75
N GLU A 33 -18.63 9.51 -5.66
CA GLU A 33 -18.61 10.72 -6.50
C GLU A 33 -17.81 10.50 -7.80
N LEU A 34 -17.00 9.43 -7.84
CA LEU A 34 -16.16 9.08 -8.99
C LEU A 34 -16.61 7.77 -9.64
N SER A 35 -16.39 7.66 -10.95
CA SER A 35 -16.69 6.47 -11.72
C SER A 35 -15.75 5.30 -11.38
N VAL A 36 -16.10 4.11 -11.88
CA VAL A 36 -15.29 2.89 -11.74
C VAL A 36 -13.89 3.04 -12.36
N ASP A 37 -13.74 3.91 -13.36
CA ASP A 37 -12.45 4.18 -14.02
C ASP A 37 -11.45 4.85 -13.06
N ALA A 38 -11.94 5.63 -12.09
CA ALA A 38 -11.08 6.19 -11.04
C ALA A 38 -10.49 5.08 -10.15
N PHE A 39 -11.26 4.03 -9.84
CA PHE A 39 -10.68 2.87 -9.15
C PHE A 39 -9.58 2.20 -9.99
N GLY A 40 -9.78 2.13 -11.32
CA GLY A 40 -8.74 1.69 -12.26
C GLY A 40 -7.48 2.55 -12.19
N GLN A 41 -7.62 3.87 -12.18
CA GLN A 41 -6.47 4.78 -12.04
C GLN A 41 -5.74 4.57 -10.71
N LEU A 42 -6.43 4.45 -9.59
CA LEU A 42 -5.80 4.12 -8.31
C LEU A 42 -5.04 2.79 -8.39
N ALA A 43 -5.69 1.73 -8.84
CA ALA A 43 -5.09 0.41 -8.94
C ALA A 43 -3.87 0.41 -9.87
N SER A 44 -3.87 1.24 -10.93
CA SER A 44 -2.74 1.40 -11.84
C SER A 44 -1.49 1.98 -11.15
N GLN A 45 -1.68 2.97 -10.27
CA GLN A 45 -0.56 3.56 -9.52
C GLN A 45 -0.07 2.60 -8.43
N LEU A 46 -0.98 1.87 -7.80
CA LEU A 46 -0.62 0.80 -6.86
C LEU A 46 0.19 -0.30 -7.56
N TYR A 47 -0.15 -0.70 -8.78
CA TYR A 47 0.62 -1.71 -9.54
C TYR A 47 2.12 -1.38 -9.58
N PHE A 48 2.48 -0.14 -9.90
CA PHE A 48 3.88 0.27 -9.93
C PHE A 48 4.53 0.27 -8.54
N VAL A 49 3.84 0.79 -7.52
CA VAL A 49 4.35 0.83 -6.15
C VAL A 49 4.60 -0.57 -5.58
N TYR A 50 3.64 -1.49 -5.74
CA TYR A 50 3.80 -2.87 -5.27
C TYR A 50 4.81 -3.65 -6.10
N SER A 51 4.91 -3.40 -7.41
CA SER A 51 5.97 -4.00 -8.21
C SER A 51 7.35 -3.59 -7.68
N ALA A 52 7.57 -2.30 -7.42
CA ALA A 52 8.82 -1.84 -6.82
C ALA A 52 9.06 -2.43 -5.43
N LEU A 53 8.03 -2.48 -4.58
CA LEU A 53 8.15 -3.00 -3.21
C LEU A 53 8.48 -4.49 -3.18
N GLU A 54 7.84 -5.27 -4.03
CA GLU A 54 8.05 -6.71 -4.11
C GLU A 54 9.37 -7.08 -4.80
N ASP A 55 9.82 -6.31 -5.80
CA ASP A 55 11.17 -6.48 -6.37
C ASP A 55 12.25 -6.21 -5.30
N THR A 56 12.08 -5.14 -4.52
CA THR A 56 12.95 -4.84 -3.38
C THR A 56 12.86 -5.91 -2.29
N ALA A 57 11.67 -6.47 -2.04
CA ALA A 57 11.49 -7.54 -1.07
C ALA A 57 12.25 -8.80 -1.48
N GLU A 58 12.23 -9.16 -2.76
CA GLU A 58 13.01 -10.27 -3.28
C GLU A 58 14.52 -10.02 -3.13
N ALA A 59 14.99 -8.83 -3.46
CA ALA A 59 16.39 -8.46 -3.28
C ALA A 59 16.85 -8.49 -1.81
N MET A 60 15.93 -8.27 -0.87
CA MET A 60 16.17 -8.28 0.59
C MET A 60 15.86 -9.64 1.24
N ARG A 61 15.47 -10.67 0.47
CA ARG A 61 14.99 -11.96 1.02
C ARG A 61 16.03 -12.66 1.91
N ASP A 62 17.31 -12.53 1.58
CA ASP A 62 18.41 -13.14 2.33
C ASP A 62 18.98 -12.22 3.43
N ASP A 63 18.48 -11.00 3.59
CA ASP A 63 18.87 -10.11 4.69
C ASP A 63 18.37 -10.69 6.03
N PRO A 64 19.21 -10.76 7.08
CA PRO A 64 18.87 -11.42 8.34
C PRO A 64 17.74 -10.75 9.14
N ILE A 65 17.40 -9.50 8.82
CA ILE A 65 16.31 -8.76 9.45
C ILE A 65 15.15 -8.62 8.46
N ALA A 66 15.37 -8.01 7.29
CA ALA A 66 14.34 -7.73 6.31
C ALA A 66 13.72 -9.02 5.73
N GLY A 67 14.50 -10.07 5.52
CA GLY A 67 14.00 -11.36 5.02
C GLY A 67 12.89 -11.97 5.88
N LYS A 68 12.87 -11.68 7.19
CA LYS A 68 11.80 -12.11 8.12
C LYS A 68 10.46 -11.44 7.85
N PHE A 69 10.45 -10.29 7.18
CA PHE A 69 9.26 -9.54 6.81
C PHE A 69 8.78 -9.86 5.39
N VAL A 70 9.52 -10.66 4.61
CA VAL A 70 9.16 -11.00 3.24
C VAL A 70 8.16 -12.16 3.22
N PHE A 71 6.87 -11.82 3.22
CA PHE A 71 5.77 -12.79 3.17
C PHE A 71 5.18 -12.87 1.76
N SER A 72 5.29 -14.03 1.10
CA SER A 72 4.75 -14.21 -0.26
C SER A 72 3.23 -14.09 -0.31
N GLU A 73 2.53 -14.45 0.76
CA GLU A 73 1.07 -14.33 0.89
C GLU A 73 0.58 -12.87 0.89
N LEU A 74 1.49 -11.89 1.05
CA LEU A 74 1.19 -10.48 0.94
C LEU A 74 1.32 -9.93 -0.48
N ASN A 75 2.03 -10.60 -1.39
CA ASN A 75 2.28 -10.09 -2.74
C ASN A 75 0.96 -9.73 -3.43
N ARG A 76 0.89 -8.53 -4.01
CA ARG A 76 -0.26 -7.90 -4.63
C ARG A 76 -0.10 -7.71 -6.13
N ARG A 77 1.12 -7.75 -6.67
CA ARG A 77 1.38 -7.49 -8.09
C ARG A 77 0.51 -8.32 -9.03
N ASP A 78 0.41 -9.63 -8.81
CA ASP A 78 -0.39 -10.49 -9.72
C ASP A 78 -1.88 -10.19 -9.62
N ALA A 79 -2.40 -9.97 -8.41
CA ALA A 79 -3.77 -9.52 -8.22
C ALA A 79 -4.04 -8.16 -8.90
N LEU A 80 -3.07 -7.24 -8.85
CA LEU A 80 -3.16 -5.96 -9.54
C LEU A 80 -3.13 -6.12 -11.06
N ARG A 81 -2.39 -7.09 -11.62
CA ARG A 81 -2.42 -7.38 -13.06
C ARG A 81 -3.80 -7.85 -13.52
N GLU A 82 -4.46 -8.70 -12.72
CA GLU A 82 -5.84 -9.11 -12.99
C GLU A 82 -6.80 -7.92 -12.95
N ASP A 83 -6.65 -7.05 -11.96
CA ASP A 83 -7.44 -5.82 -11.86
C ASP A 83 -7.17 -4.87 -13.04
N MET A 84 -5.93 -4.73 -13.48
CA MET A 84 -5.59 -3.89 -14.65
C MET A 84 -6.19 -4.42 -15.94
N ALA A 85 -6.20 -5.74 -16.15
CA ALA A 85 -6.85 -6.35 -17.30
C ALA A 85 -8.37 -6.10 -17.31
N TYR A 86 -9.01 -6.01 -16.14
CA TYR A 86 -10.41 -5.64 -16.00
C TYR A 86 -10.65 -4.17 -16.38
N TYR A 87 -9.85 -3.24 -15.86
CA TYR A 87 -10.07 -1.80 -16.03
C TYR A 87 -9.63 -1.26 -17.40
N PHE A 88 -8.51 -1.76 -17.93
CA PHE A 88 -7.85 -1.19 -19.11
C PHE A 88 -7.76 -2.18 -20.28
N GLY A 89 -8.28 -3.39 -20.11
CA GLY A 89 -8.21 -4.47 -21.10
C GLY A 89 -6.89 -5.24 -21.11
N PRO A 90 -6.76 -6.28 -21.95
CA PRO A 90 -5.60 -7.19 -21.92
C PRO A 90 -4.26 -6.53 -22.31
N ALA A 91 -4.29 -5.37 -22.98
CA ALA A 91 -3.11 -4.61 -23.38
C ALA A 91 -2.78 -3.45 -22.42
N TRP A 92 -3.26 -3.51 -21.18
CA TRP A 92 -3.14 -2.44 -20.18
C TRP A 92 -1.71 -1.92 -19.98
N GLU A 93 -0.70 -2.79 -20.11
CA GLU A 93 0.73 -2.43 -19.98
C GLU A 93 1.17 -1.37 -20.98
N SER A 94 0.50 -1.26 -22.13
CA SER A 94 0.82 -0.28 -23.18
C SER A 94 0.13 1.07 -23.01
N VAL A 95 -0.81 1.19 -22.07
CA VAL A 95 -1.66 2.39 -21.90
C VAL A 95 -1.59 2.99 -20.50
N VAL A 96 -1.06 2.25 -19.53
CA VAL A 96 -0.91 2.69 -18.15
C VAL A 96 0.51 3.18 -17.91
N GLU A 97 0.64 4.40 -17.37
CA GLU A 97 1.92 4.99 -16.99
C GLU A 97 1.90 5.43 -15.51
N PRO A 98 3.06 5.39 -14.82
CA PRO A 98 3.15 5.92 -13.48
C PRO A 98 3.11 7.45 -13.53
N LEU A 99 2.31 8.06 -12.65
CA LEU A 99 2.37 9.49 -12.39
C LEU A 99 3.76 9.90 -11.90
N PRO A 100 4.18 11.17 -12.02
CA PRO A 100 5.44 11.64 -11.46
C PRO A 100 5.60 11.32 -9.97
N ALA A 101 4.54 11.51 -9.17
CA ALA A 101 4.53 11.16 -7.74
C ALA A 101 4.70 9.64 -7.50
N THR A 102 4.10 8.81 -8.35
CA THR A 102 4.25 7.35 -8.30
C THR A 102 5.68 6.93 -8.66
N THR A 103 6.27 7.58 -9.65
CA THR A 103 7.67 7.36 -10.05
C THR A 103 8.63 7.71 -8.91
N GLU A 104 8.42 8.84 -8.23
CA GLU A 104 9.21 9.23 -7.05
C GLU A 104 9.07 8.19 -5.93
N TYR A 105 7.86 7.72 -5.65
CA TYR A 105 7.65 6.68 -4.64
C TYR A 105 8.39 5.38 -5.01
N CYS A 106 8.24 4.91 -6.24
CA CYS A 106 8.95 3.73 -6.72
C CYS A 106 10.47 3.90 -6.64
N ALA A 107 10.99 5.09 -6.97
CA ALA A 107 12.41 5.40 -6.86
C ALA A 107 12.88 5.33 -5.40
N ARG A 108 12.10 5.86 -4.44
CA ARG A 108 12.46 5.77 -3.03
C ARG A 108 12.52 4.32 -2.55
N ILE A 109 11.50 3.51 -2.88
CA ILE A 109 11.45 2.08 -2.53
C ILE A 109 12.66 1.32 -3.10
N ARG A 110 13.07 1.61 -4.34
CA ARG A 110 14.24 0.96 -4.96
C ARG A 110 15.58 1.44 -4.39
N SER A 111 15.60 2.63 -3.77
CA SER A 111 16.80 3.24 -3.18
C SER A 111 17.05 2.85 -1.72
N VAL A 112 16.20 2.00 -1.12
CA VAL A 112 16.41 1.57 0.26
C VAL A 112 17.76 0.88 0.39
N SER A 113 18.47 1.22 1.47
CA SER A 113 19.88 0.86 1.65
C SER A 113 20.13 -0.10 2.80
N TRP A 114 19.11 -0.33 3.63
CA TRP A 114 19.19 -1.21 4.80
C TRP A 114 17.80 -1.72 5.20
N SER A 115 17.78 -2.75 6.05
CA SER A 115 16.55 -3.47 6.42
C SER A 115 15.44 -2.61 6.99
N GLY A 116 15.74 -1.63 7.83
CA GLY A 116 14.72 -0.78 8.45
C GLY A 116 13.98 0.12 7.46
N GLU A 117 14.64 0.60 6.42
CA GLU A 117 13.98 1.37 5.35
C GLU A 117 13.01 0.51 4.56
N PHE A 118 13.42 -0.71 4.18
CA PHE A 118 12.53 -1.66 3.52
C PHE A 118 11.31 -1.98 4.40
N VAL A 119 11.54 -2.33 5.67
CA VAL A 119 10.45 -2.69 6.60
C VAL A 119 9.50 -1.53 6.81
N ALA A 120 9.98 -0.28 6.78
CA ALA A 120 9.13 0.90 6.90
C ALA A 120 8.10 1.00 5.76
N HIS A 121 8.52 0.83 4.50
CA HIS A 121 7.62 0.81 3.35
C HIS A 121 6.67 -0.40 3.38
N HIS A 122 7.22 -1.57 3.66
CA HIS A 122 6.48 -2.82 3.74
C HIS A 122 5.38 -2.77 4.83
N TYR A 123 5.71 -2.23 6.01
CA TYR A 123 4.77 -1.99 7.10
C TYR A 123 3.64 -1.04 6.69
N THR A 124 3.98 0.12 6.12
CA THR A 124 3.03 1.17 5.76
C THR A 124 2.02 0.69 4.74
N ARG A 125 2.45 -0.11 3.75
CA ARG A 125 1.57 -0.67 2.72
C ARG A 125 0.72 -1.82 3.27
N TYR A 126 1.35 -2.95 3.58
CA TYR A 126 0.63 -4.20 3.78
C TYR A 126 -0.24 -4.24 5.03
N LEU A 127 0.20 -3.66 6.16
CA LEU A 127 -0.65 -3.65 7.36
C LEU A 127 -1.87 -2.74 7.18
N GLY A 128 -1.75 -1.69 6.36
CA GLY A 128 -2.87 -0.85 5.94
C GLY A 128 -3.87 -1.63 5.11
N ASP A 129 -3.41 -2.36 4.10
CA ASP A 129 -4.29 -3.11 3.18
C ASP A 129 -5.06 -4.23 3.89
N ILE A 130 -4.40 -4.98 4.77
CA ILE A 130 -5.04 -6.04 5.55
C ILE A 130 -6.12 -5.47 6.48
N ALA A 131 -5.92 -4.25 6.99
CA ALA A 131 -6.87 -3.60 7.89
C ALA A 131 -8.04 -2.92 7.17
N GLY A 132 -7.76 -2.21 6.07
CA GLY A 132 -8.71 -1.32 5.39
C GLY A 132 -9.23 -1.83 4.04
N GLY A 133 -8.55 -2.80 3.40
CA GLY A 133 -8.87 -3.23 2.04
C GLY A 133 -10.30 -3.75 1.87
N GLN A 134 -10.86 -4.39 2.91
CA GLN A 134 -12.25 -4.87 2.86
C GLN A 134 -13.28 -3.74 2.78
N VAL A 135 -12.99 -2.56 3.34
CA VAL A 135 -13.86 -1.39 3.21
C VAL A 135 -13.91 -0.93 1.76
N ILE A 136 -12.74 -0.82 1.12
CA ILE A 136 -12.64 -0.39 -0.28
C ILE A 136 -13.30 -1.41 -1.20
N ARG A 137 -13.02 -2.69 -1.02
CA ARG A 137 -13.68 -3.78 -1.78
C ARG A 137 -15.19 -3.78 -1.62
N HIS A 138 -15.70 -3.56 -0.40
CA HIS A 138 -17.13 -3.44 -0.15
C HIS A 138 -17.74 -2.25 -0.89
N ARG A 139 -17.04 -1.11 -0.94
CA ARG A 139 -17.49 0.09 -1.65
C ARG A 139 -17.50 -0.13 -3.17
N LEU A 140 -16.46 -0.72 -3.73
CA LEU A 140 -16.39 -1.12 -5.14
C LEU A 140 -17.62 -1.93 -5.57
N ARG A 141 -17.93 -3.00 -4.82
CA ARG A 141 -19.11 -3.81 -5.07
C ARG A 141 -20.40 -3.00 -4.97
N LYS A 142 -20.56 -2.21 -3.90
CA LYS A 142 -21.80 -1.47 -3.63
C LYS A 142 -22.07 -0.37 -4.68
N LEU A 143 -21.04 0.34 -5.11
CA LEU A 143 -21.14 1.50 -5.99
C LEU A 143 -21.15 1.10 -7.47
N HIS A 144 -20.38 0.07 -7.83
CA HIS A 144 -20.10 -0.26 -9.24
C HIS A 144 -20.37 -1.73 -9.60
N GLY A 145 -20.82 -2.57 -8.66
CA GLY A 145 -21.11 -3.98 -8.93
C GLY A 145 -19.88 -4.84 -9.21
N VAL A 146 -18.67 -4.34 -8.92
CA VAL A 146 -17.41 -5.05 -9.18
C VAL A 146 -17.21 -6.16 -8.15
N GLU A 147 -17.23 -7.41 -8.61
CA GLU A 147 -16.91 -8.61 -7.84
C GLU A 147 -15.91 -9.47 -8.63
N GLY A 148 -14.74 -9.76 -8.05
CA GLY A 148 -13.67 -10.52 -8.75
C GLY A 148 -12.62 -9.59 -9.37
N PRO A 149 -12.17 -9.84 -10.62
CA PRO A 149 -11.25 -8.95 -11.34
C PRO A 149 -11.73 -7.50 -11.29
N GLY A 150 -10.82 -6.58 -10.97
CA GLY A 150 -11.09 -5.19 -10.57
C GLY A 150 -11.14 -4.99 -9.04
N SER A 151 -11.07 -6.05 -8.24
CA SER A 151 -11.05 -5.97 -6.78
C SER A 151 -10.08 -6.95 -6.10
N MET A 152 -9.26 -7.65 -6.88
CA MET A 152 -8.39 -8.73 -6.43
C MET A 152 -7.27 -8.23 -5.53
N PHE A 153 -6.80 -6.99 -5.72
CA PHE A 153 -5.83 -6.35 -4.82
C PHE A 153 -6.23 -6.44 -3.33
N TYR A 154 -7.52 -6.35 -3.05
CA TYR A 154 -8.07 -6.37 -1.69
C TYR A 154 -8.40 -7.78 -1.17
N VAL A 155 -8.06 -8.84 -1.92
CA VAL A 155 -8.31 -10.23 -1.53
C VAL A 155 -7.03 -10.87 -0.99
N PHE A 156 -7.05 -11.26 0.29
CA PHE A 156 -5.92 -11.92 0.98
C PHE A 156 -6.31 -13.36 1.38
N ASP A 157 -6.64 -14.19 0.39
CA ASP A 157 -7.10 -15.57 0.58
C ASP A 157 -6.04 -16.49 1.20
N GLN A 158 -4.76 -16.23 0.93
CA GLN A 158 -3.61 -16.91 1.54
C GLN A 158 -3.36 -16.51 3.00
N ILE A 159 -4.13 -15.56 3.56
CA ILE A 159 -4.04 -15.12 4.96
C ILE A 159 -5.32 -15.54 5.69
N PRO A 160 -5.34 -16.72 6.37
CA PRO A 160 -6.56 -17.23 7.00
C PRO A 160 -7.09 -16.35 8.14
N SER A 161 -6.22 -15.56 8.76
CA SER A 161 -6.58 -14.69 9.87
C SER A 161 -5.77 -13.40 9.86
N ALA A 162 -6.37 -12.34 9.33
CA ALA A 162 -5.80 -10.99 9.35
C ALA A 162 -5.37 -10.53 10.76
N PRO A 163 -6.13 -10.75 11.85
CA PRO A 163 -5.67 -10.42 13.20
C PRO A 163 -4.37 -11.15 13.58
N LYS A 164 -4.31 -12.47 13.42
CA LYS A 164 -3.12 -13.27 13.77
C LYS A 164 -1.91 -12.87 12.94
N PHE A 165 -2.10 -12.59 11.65
CA PHE A 165 -1.03 -12.13 10.78
C PHE A 165 -0.44 -10.79 11.27
N ARG A 166 -1.30 -9.83 11.61
CA ARG A 166 -0.86 -8.53 12.16
C ARG A 166 -0.12 -8.69 13.48
N ASP A 167 -0.56 -9.59 14.35
CA ASP A 167 0.11 -9.86 15.62
C ASP A 167 1.50 -10.48 15.41
N ASN A 168 1.64 -11.41 14.46
CA ASN A 168 2.92 -11.95 14.04
C ASN A 168 3.86 -10.86 13.50
N TYR A 169 3.35 -10.01 12.58
CA TYR A 169 4.13 -8.91 12.02
C TYR A 169 4.62 -7.94 13.12
N ARG A 170 3.75 -7.60 14.08
CA ARG A 170 4.12 -6.76 15.23
C ARG A 170 5.17 -7.43 16.12
N ALA A 171 5.09 -8.74 16.32
CA ALA A 171 6.11 -9.48 17.06
C ALA A 171 7.48 -9.41 16.38
N LEU A 172 7.53 -9.44 15.04
CA LEU A 172 8.78 -9.22 14.29
C LEU A 172 9.32 -7.80 14.48
N LEU A 173 8.48 -6.77 14.38
CA LEU A 173 8.89 -5.39 14.67
C LEU A 173 9.45 -5.25 16.09
N ASN A 174 8.83 -5.90 17.07
CA ASN A 174 9.23 -5.82 18.47
C ASN A 174 10.56 -6.54 18.76
N SER A 175 10.85 -7.61 18.02
CA SER A 175 12.05 -8.45 18.20
C SER A 175 13.20 -8.10 17.24
N ALA A 176 12.98 -7.23 16.25
CA ALA A 176 14.03 -6.75 15.38
C ALA A 176 15.15 -6.10 16.21
N PRO A 177 16.44 -6.45 15.96
CA PRO A 177 17.57 -6.07 16.79
C PRO A 177 18.03 -4.62 16.54
N TRP A 178 17.08 -3.72 16.28
CA TRP A 178 17.35 -2.30 16.06
C TRP A 178 17.57 -1.55 17.36
N ASP A 179 18.62 -0.72 17.37
CA ASP A 179 18.86 0.22 18.45
C ASP A 179 17.85 1.39 18.45
N ALA A 180 17.99 2.32 19.38
CA ALA A 180 17.07 3.45 19.52
C ALA A 180 17.11 4.41 18.31
N GLU A 181 18.27 4.60 17.68
CA GLU A 181 18.41 5.49 16.52
C GLU A 181 17.90 4.82 15.24
N GLU A 182 18.15 3.53 15.07
CA GLU A 182 17.58 2.73 13.98
C GLU A 182 16.05 2.71 14.06
N ARG A 183 15.47 2.52 15.25
CA ARG A 183 14.01 2.60 15.44
C ARG A 183 13.44 3.96 15.08
N LYS A 184 14.14 5.06 15.40
CA LYS A 184 13.75 6.42 14.97
C LYS A 184 13.81 6.53 13.44
N ARG A 185 14.85 6.01 12.79
CA ARG A 185 14.98 6.00 11.32
C ARG A 185 13.85 5.23 10.65
N VAL A 186 13.42 4.10 11.21
CA VAL A 186 12.24 3.35 10.73
C VAL A 186 10.97 4.20 10.83
N ILE A 187 10.75 4.89 11.95
CA ILE A 187 9.59 5.79 12.12
C ILE A 187 9.61 6.91 11.07
N VAL A 188 10.76 7.56 10.89
CA VAL A 188 10.94 8.63 9.90
C VAL A 188 10.67 8.13 8.49
N GLU A 189 11.19 6.96 8.12
CA GLU A 189 10.95 6.39 6.81
C GLU A 189 9.49 5.95 6.63
N SER A 190 8.82 5.46 7.68
CA SER A 190 7.40 5.12 7.60
C SER A 190 6.54 6.36 7.39
N LEU A 191 6.87 7.48 8.03
CA LEU A 191 6.24 8.78 7.77
C LEU A 191 6.49 9.24 6.32
N ARG A 192 7.72 9.09 5.82
CA ARG A 192 8.04 9.37 4.41
C ARG A 192 7.23 8.50 3.44
N ALA A 193 7.01 7.23 3.75
CA ALA A 193 6.15 6.34 2.96
C ALA A 193 4.69 6.83 2.93
N TYR A 194 4.17 7.38 4.02
CA TYR A 194 2.85 8.02 4.04
C TYR A 194 2.82 9.31 3.22
N GLU A 195 3.84 10.17 3.33
CA GLU A 195 3.95 11.39 2.52
C GLU A 195 3.92 11.08 1.01
N LEU A 196 4.71 10.10 0.58
CA LEU A 196 4.76 9.65 -0.80
C LEU A 196 3.41 9.09 -1.26
N ASN A 197 2.72 8.34 -0.40
CA ASN A 197 1.37 7.84 -0.71
C ASN A 197 0.34 8.98 -0.83
N VAL A 198 0.40 9.97 0.06
CA VAL A 198 -0.47 11.17 -0.02
C VAL A 198 -0.18 11.96 -1.30
N ALA A 199 1.09 12.06 -1.71
CA ALA A 199 1.45 12.71 -2.97
C ALA A 199 0.86 12.00 -4.19
N VAL A 200 0.84 10.66 -4.21
CA VAL A 200 0.15 9.88 -5.26
C VAL A 200 -1.35 10.19 -5.27
N PHE A 201 -2.01 10.22 -4.11
CA PHE A 201 -3.43 10.56 -4.02
C PHE A 201 -3.73 12.01 -4.44
N ALA A 202 -2.85 12.95 -4.11
CA ALA A 202 -2.97 14.33 -4.55
C ALA A 202 -2.83 14.44 -6.09
N ALA A 203 -1.87 13.75 -6.69
CA ALA A 203 -1.70 13.72 -8.14
C ALA A 203 -2.91 13.08 -8.85
N LEU A 204 -3.49 12.01 -8.28
CA LEU A 204 -4.75 11.44 -8.77
C LEU A 204 -5.94 12.41 -8.63
N ALA A 205 -5.95 13.24 -7.59
CA ALA A 205 -7.00 14.23 -7.36
C ALA A 205 -7.03 15.33 -8.44
N GLU A 206 -5.90 15.63 -9.08
CA GLU A 206 -5.83 16.63 -10.16
C GLU A 206 -6.68 16.22 -11.38
N ASP A 207 -6.80 14.92 -11.66
CA ASP A 207 -7.59 14.38 -12.78
C ASP A 207 -9.01 13.93 -12.36
N MET A 208 -9.43 14.18 -11.11
CA MET A 208 -10.78 13.83 -10.63
C MET A 208 -11.92 14.32 -11.53
N PRO A 209 -11.92 15.56 -12.07
CA PRO A 209 -13.02 16.05 -12.91
C PRO A 209 -13.33 15.17 -14.12
N ARG A 210 -12.35 14.40 -14.61
CA ARG A 210 -12.53 13.45 -15.72
C ARG A 210 -13.43 12.27 -15.34
N TYR A 211 -13.45 11.89 -14.07
CA TYR A 211 -14.16 10.71 -13.56
C TYR A 211 -15.39 11.06 -12.72
N SER A 212 -15.69 12.35 -12.53
CA SER A 212 -16.83 12.79 -11.73
C SER A 212 -18.15 12.28 -12.31
N MET A 213 -18.96 11.68 -11.44
CA MET A 213 -20.33 11.29 -11.78
C MET A 213 -21.25 12.46 -11.41
N SER A 214 -21.92 13.02 -12.43
CA SER A 214 -22.85 14.16 -12.30
C SER A 214 -24.09 13.84 -11.46
#